data_AF-A0A855NBQ2-F1
#
_entry.id   AF-A0A855NBQ2-F1
#
_cell.length_a   1.000
_cell.length_b   1.000
_cell.length_c   1.000
_cell.angle_alpha   90.00
_cell.angle_beta   90.00
_cell.angle_gamma   90.00
#
_symmetry.space_group_name_H-M   'P 1'
#
loop_
_entity.id
_entity.type
_entity.pdbx_description
1 polymer ?
#
loop_
_entity_poly.entity_id
_entity_poly.type
_entity_poly.pdbx_seq_one_letter_code
_entity_poly.pdbx_strand_id
1 'polypeptide(L)'
;MIVCAGLNESFEFALPIGVGITSSAINLTKILTANKADEIIFVGTCGLYKDGNLLDIYESKTAVNLEISSLLGLSYSPLFSSPIVQNLKNVSCETLITNSSNFITINRDIAHKFSELGLFMENMELYSVLETAKQFKIPARGILCATNFCEPNAHNEFIKNHNKAKINLEKYLKERDII
;
A
#
# COMPACT_ATOMS: atom_id res chain seq x y z
N MET A 1 6.67 -14.97 4.34
CA MET A 1 7.58 -13.95 4.87
C MET A 1 6.80 -12.66 5.08
N ILE A 2 6.92 -12.02 6.25
CA ILE A 2 6.21 -10.77 6.56
C ILE A 2 7.21 -9.61 6.56
N VAL A 3 6.85 -8.52 5.89
CA VAL A 3 7.67 -7.32 5.76
C VAL A 3 6.88 -6.07 6.11
N CYS A 4 7.55 -5.03 6.62
CA CYS A 4 6.95 -3.75 6.97
C CYS A 4 7.87 -2.60 6.56
N ALA A 5 7.36 -1.36 6.51
CA ALA A 5 8.19 -0.20 6.22
C ALA A 5 9.30 0.01 7.27
N GLY A 6 9.03 -0.30 8.54
CA GLY A 6 9.92 -0.07 9.66
C GLY A 6 9.76 1.33 10.27
N LEU A 7 10.74 1.77 11.07
CA LEU A 7 10.68 3.02 11.84
C LEU A 7 9.43 3.07 12.73
N ASN A 8 8.49 3.98 12.43
CA ASN A 8 7.24 4.17 13.18
C ASN A 8 6.27 2.99 13.00
N GLU A 9 6.44 2.20 11.94
CA GLU A 9 5.62 1.02 11.62
C GLU A 9 6.46 -0.27 11.68
N SER A 10 7.21 -0.43 12.76
CA SER A 10 7.96 -1.66 13.05
C SER A 10 7.14 -2.65 13.88
N PHE A 11 7.25 -3.94 13.54
CA PHE A 11 6.59 -5.06 14.23
C PHE A 11 7.63 -6.14 14.56
N GLU A 12 7.46 -6.86 15.67
CA GLU A 12 8.40 -7.92 16.07
C GLU A 12 8.41 -9.10 15.08
N PHE A 13 7.28 -9.37 14.43
CA PHE A 13 7.09 -10.48 13.49
C PHE A 13 7.41 -10.12 12.02
N ALA A 14 7.81 -8.87 11.72
CA ALA A 14 7.99 -8.40 10.35
C ALA A 14 9.39 -7.84 10.11
N LEU A 15 9.97 -8.13 8.94
CA LEU A 15 11.26 -7.59 8.54
C LEU A 15 11.11 -6.16 7.99
N PRO A 16 11.89 -5.18 8.45
CA PRO A 16 11.82 -3.82 7.92
C PRO A 16 12.48 -3.73 6.53
N ILE A 17 11.78 -3.14 5.56
CA ILE A 17 12.27 -2.92 4.20
C ILE A 17 12.53 -1.43 3.89
N GLY A 18 12.22 -0.53 4.81
CA GLY A 18 12.40 0.90 4.64
C GLY A 18 11.21 1.59 3.98
N VAL A 19 11.11 2.90 4.24
CA VAL A 19 9.99 3.76 3.80
C VAL A 19 10.19 4.20 2.35
N GLY A 20 9.09 4.21 1.60
CA GLY A 20 9.04 4.63 0.21
C GLY A 20 9.47 3.55 -0.78
N ILE A 21 9.22 3.82 -2.06
CA ILE A 21 9.34 2.84 -3.15
C ILE A 21 10.78 2.36 -3.34
N THR A 22 11.74 3.28 -3.30
CA THR A 22 13.15 2.95 -3.58
C THR A 22 13.76 2.09 -2.48
N SER A 23 13.57 2.49 -1.22
CA SER A 23 14.11 1.76 -0.06
C SER A 23 13.52 0.35 0.02
N SER A 24 12.19 0.25 -0.09
CA SER A 24 11.47 -1.02 -0.07
C SER A 24 11.93 -1.98 -1.17
N ALA A 25 12.09 -1.50 -2.41
CA ALA A 25 12.60 -2.32 -3.53
C ALA A 25 14.01 -2.87 -3.23
N ILE A 26 14.93 -1.99 -2.83
CA ILE A 26 16.35 -2.34 -2.62
C ILE A 26 16.48 -3.36 -1.49
N ASN A 27 15.85 -3.08 -0.35
CA ASN A 27 16.01 -3.92 0.83
C ASN A 27 15.27 -5.24 0.69
N LEU A 28 14.06 -5.24 0.10
CA LEU A 28 13.36 -6.49 -0.18
C LEU A 28 14.14 -7.35 -1.18
N THR A 29 14.71 -6.76 -2.23
CA THR A 29 15.57 -7.49 -3.19
C THR A 29 16.77 -8.14 -2.48
N LYS A 30 17.44 -7.40 -1.59
CA LYS A 30 18.55 -7.95 -0.78
C LYS A 30 18.10 -9.13 0.08
N ILE A 31 16.96 -9.00 0.76
CA ILE A 31 16.40 -10.06 1.62
C ILE A 31 16.08 -11.32 0.79
N LEU A 32 15.41 -11.16 -0.35
CA LEU A 32 14.98 -12.27 -1.22
C LEU A 32 16.15 -12.94 -1.95
N THR A 33 17.25 -12.23 -2.16
CA THR A 33 18.48 -12.82 -2.72
C THR A 33 19.15 -13.77 -1.71
N ALA A 34 19.02 -13.48 -0.41
CA ALA A 34 19.60 -14.29 0.66
C ALA A 34 18.64 -15.36 1.21
N ASN A 35 17.33 -15.16 1.07
CA ASN A 35 16.31 -15.99 1.72
C ASN A 35 15.19 -16.34 0.73
N LYS A 36 14.75 -17.61 0.75
CA LYS A 36 13.54 -18.02 0.01
C LYS A 36 12.28 -17.65 0.79
N ALA A 37 11.21 -17.32 0.07
CA ALA A 37 9.88 -17.12 0.63
C ALA A 37 8.82 -17.71 -0.31
N ASP A 38 7.86 -18.44 0.25
CA ASP A 38 6.72 -18.97 -0.52
C ASP A 38 5.67 -17.89 -0.81
N GLU A 39 5.58 -16.88 0.07
CA GLU A 39 4.73 -15.70 -0.06
C GLU A 39 5.35 -14.51 0.66
N ILE A 40 5.08 -13.30 0.16
CA ILE A 40 5.40 -12.03 0.82
C ILE A 40 4.12 -11.33 1.27
N ILE A 41 4.01 -11.06 2.57
CA ILE A 41 2.91 -10.28 3.14
C ILE A 41 3.48 -8.96 3.62
N PHE A 42 3.09 -7.86 2.97
CA PHE A 42 3.40 -6.52 3.46
C PHE A 42 2.36 -6.10 4.48
N VAL A 43 2.81 -5.67 5.65
CA VAL A 43 1.95 -5.12 6.72
C VAL A 43 2.31 -3.66 6.96
N GLY A 44 1.30 -2.81 7.08
CA GLY A 44 1.48 -1.37 7.28
C GLY A 44 0.17 -0.63 7.34
N THR A 45 0.21 0.69 7.28
CA THR A 45 -0.98 1.54 7.25
C THR A 45 -1.23 2.11 5.86
N CYS A 46 -2.42 2.69 5.69
CA CYS A 46 -2.83 3.37 4.46
C CYS A 46 -3.73 4.58 4.76
N GLY A 47 -3.78 5.51 3.80
CA GLY A 47 -4.77 6.57 3.72
C GLY A 47 -5.92 6.18 2.80
N LEU A 48 -7.16 6.45 3.19
CA LEU A 48 -8.35 6.21 2.37
C LEU A 48 -8.63 7.40 1.47
N TYR A 49 -8.94 7.14 0.20
CA TYR A 49 -9.25 8.24 -0.74
C TYR A 49 -10.63 8.84 -0.53
N LYS A 50 -11.64 8.03 -0.16
CA LYS A 50 -13.03 8.49 -0.02
C LYS A 50 -13.87 7.57 0.85
N ASP A 51 -13.88 6.27 0.55
CA ASP A 51 -14.76 5.29 1.17
C ASP A 51 -13.99 4.38 2.14
N GLY A 52 -14.72 3.73 3.05
CA GLY A 52 -14.18 2.84 4.09
C GLY A 52 -14.21 3.46 5.49
N ASN A 53 -13.84 2.67 6.50
CA ASN A 53 -13.71 3.12 7.87
C ASN A 53 -12.24 3.16 8.29
N LEU A 54 -11.91 4.15 9.13
CA LEU A 54 -10.63 4.19 9.82
C LEU A 54 -10.52 3.03 10.80
N LEU A 55 -9.29 2.54 10.97
CA LEU A 55 -8.87 1.43 11.83
C LEU A 55 -9.35 0.04 11.40
N ASP A 56 -10.10 -0.06 10.30
CA ASP A 56 -10.38 -1.32 9.62
C ASP A 56 -9.15 -1.82 8.85
N ILE A 57 -9.14 -3.13 8.58
CA ILE A 57 -8.08 -3.82 7.84
C ILE A 57 -8.56 -4.10 6.41
N TYR A 58 -7.71 -3.77 5.45
CA TYR A 58 -7.94 -3.94 4.02
C TYR A 58 -6.82 -4.80 3.42
N GLU A 59 -7.20 -5.83 2.67
CA GLU A 59 -6.26 -6.66 1.92
C GLU A 59 -6.20 -6.24 0.46
N SER A 60 -5.00 -6.08 -0.07
CA SER A 60 -4.77 -5.65 -1.44
C SER A 60 -3.72 -6.52 -2.12
N LYS A 61 -4.11 -7.13 -3.24
CA LYS A 61 -3.21 -7.90 -4.12
C LYS A 61 -2.77 -7.09 -5.34
N THR A 62 -3.27 -5.86 -5.46
CA THR A 62 -3.10 -5.01 -6.64
C THR A 62 -2.68 -3.63 -6.19
N ALA A 63 -1.56 -3.16 -6.71
CA ALA A 63 -1.13 -1.80 -6.49
C ALA A 63 -0.67 -1.13 -7.78
N VAL A 64 -0.76 0.19 -7.80
CA VAL A 64 -0.30 1.05 -8.89
C VAL A 64 0.60 2.15 -8.34
N ASN A 65 1.34 2.81 -9.22
CA ASN A 65 2.06 4.04 -8.91
C ASN A 65 1.54 5.13 -9.85
N LEU A 66 0.52 5.85 -9.39
CA LEU A 66 -0.10 6.94 -10.14
C LEU A 66 0.14 8.28 -9.45
N GLU A 67 0.80 9.17 -10.17
CA GLU A 67 1.09 10.53 -9.72
C GLU A 67 -0.08 11.48 -10.01
N ILE A 68 -0.24 12.50 -9.17
CA ILE A 68 -1.24 13.56 -9.36
C ILE A 68 -1.05 14.26 -10.72
N SER A 69 0.20 14.43 -11.17
CA SER A 69 0.48 15.01 -12.49
C SER A 69 -0.14 14.18 -13.61
N SER A 70 -0.14 12.85 -13.52
CA SER A 70 -0.79 11.99 -14.50
C SER A 70 -2.31 12.07 -14.40
N LEU A 71 -2.85 12.10 -13.18
CA LEU A 71 -4.29 12.26 -12.93
C LEU A 71 -4.84 13.55 -13.55
N LEU A 72 -4.04 14.62 -13.52
CA LEU A 72 -4.40 15.94 -14.07
C LEU A 72 -4.03 16.11 -15.55
N GLY A 73 -3.49 15.08 -16.22
CA GLY A 73 -3.06 15.16 -17.61
C GLY A 73 -1.84 16.07 -17.85
N LEU A 74 -1.05 16.30 -16.81
CA LEU A 74 0.17 17.13 -16.83
C LEU A 74 1.44 16.30 -17.08
N SER A 75 1.33 14.98 -17.05
CA SER A 75 2.42 14.05 -17.35
C SER A 75 1.89 12.80 -18.06
N TYR A 76 2.80 12.07 -18.69
CA TYR A 76 2.57 10.73 -19.20
C TYR A 76 3.68 9.81 -18.67
N SER A 77 3.36 8.53 -18.48
CA SER A 77 4.36 7.51 -18.22
C SER A 77 4.25 6.42 -19.28
N PRO A 78 5.36 6.06 -19.97
CA PRO A 78 5.39 4.89 -20.83
C PRO A 78 5.04 3.58 -20.11
N LEU A 79 5.11 3.56 -18.77
CA LEU A 79 4.79 2.39 -17.94
C LEU A 79 3.28 2.15 -17.78
N PHE A 80 2.44 3.14 -18.09
CA PHE A 80 0.97 3.02 -17.99
C PHE A 80 0.33 2.16 -19.08
N SER A 81 1.13 1.54 -19.95
CA SER A 81 0.67 0.44 -20.82
C SER A 81 0.31 -0.84 -20.05
N SER A 82 0.53 -0.88 -18.72
CA SER A 82 0.09 -1.99 -17.88
C SER A 82 -1.43 -2.18 -17.95
N PRO A 83 -1.93 -3.41 -18.23
CA PRO A 83 -3.37 -3.71 -18.29
C PRO A 83 -4.15 -3.33 -17.04
N ILE A 84 -3.49 -3.27 -15.87
CA ILE A 84 -4.10 -2.88 -14.60
C ILE A 84 -4.54 -1.42 -14.65
N VAL A 85 -3.67 -0.53 -15.14
CA VAL A 85 -3.97 0.92 -15.25
C VAL A 85 -5.05 1.17 -16.30
N GLN A 86 -5.07 0.39 -17.39
CA GLN A 86 -6.10 0.49 -18.42
C GLN A 86 -7.46 -0.05 -17.99
N ASN A 87 -7.50 -0.99 -17.03
CA ASN A 87 -8.72 -1.65 -16.57
C ASN A 87 -9.11 -1.31 -15.13
N LEU A 88 -8.62 -0.21 -14.56
CA LEU A 88 -8.99 0.18 -13.18
C LEU A 88 -10.51 0.29 -12.96
N LYS A 89 -11.27 0.59 -14.01
CA LYS A 89 -12.74 0.64 -13.99
C LYS A 89 -13.45 -0.69 -14.29
N ASN A 90 -12.71 -1.72 -14.70
CA ASN A 90 -13.21 -3.02 -15.12
C ASN A 90 -12.74 -4.17 -14.20
N VAL A 91 -12.32 -3.86 -12.97
CA VAL A 91 -12.04 -4.87 -11.95
C VAL A 91 -13.32 -5.29 -11.22
N SER A 92 -13.32 -6.45 -10.56
CA SER A 92 -14.47 -6.83 -9.72
C SER A 92 -14.66 -5.79 -8.61
N CYS A 93 -15.91 -5.55 -8.21
CA CYS A 93 -16.25 -4.58 -7.15
C CYS A 93 -15.59 -4.89 -5.79
N GLU A 94 -15.09 -6.11 -5.59
CA GLU A 94 -14.40 -6.55 -4.38
C GLU A 94 -12.88 -6.31 -4.41
N THR A 95 -12.32 -5.96 -5.58
CA THR A 95 -10.87 -5.75 -5.72
C THR A 95 -10.49 -4.37 -5.19
N LEU A 96 -9.83 -4.34 -4.03
CA LEU A 96 -9.22 -3.12 -3.50
C LEU A 96 -7.88 -2.87 -4.19
N ILE A 97 -7.71 -1.67 -4.74
CA ILE A 97 -6.48 -1.24 -5.41
C ILE A 97 -5.80 -0.17 -4.56
N THR A 98 -4.51 -0.39 -4.26
CA THR A 98 -3.68 0.57 -3.53
C THR A 98 -2.85 1.40 -4.50
N ASN A 99 -2.85 2.71 -4.35
CA ASN A 99 -1.85 3.56 -4.99
C ASN A 99 -0.63 3.67 -4.06
N SER A 100 0.57 3.40 -4.55
CA SER A 100 1.77 3.67 -3.77
C SER A 100 2.63 4.71 -4.47
N SER A 101 2.94 5.79 -3.78
CA SER A 101 3.83 6.86 -4.26
C SER A 101 4.71 7.35 -3.10
N ASN A 102 5.72 8.17 -3.38
CA ASN A 102 6.50 8.80 -2.30
C ASN A 102 5.81 10.05 -1.73
N PHE A 103 4.65 10.42 -2.26
CA PHE A 103 3.85 11.57 -1.86
C PHE A 103 2.50 11.10 -1.32
N ILE A 104 2.03 11.77 -0.27
CA ILE A 104 0.71 11.52 0.32
C ILE A 104 -0.23 12.64 -0.14
N THR A 105 -1.42 12.26 -0.59
CA THR A 105 -2.45 13.16 -1.08
C THR A 105 -3.10 13.87 0.12
N ILE A 106 -2.97 15.19 0.15
CA ILE A 106 -3.60 16.05 1.17
C ILE A 106 -4.76 16.90 0.63
N ASN A 107 -5.06 16.80 -0.66
CA ASN A 107 -6.16 17.52 -1.28
C ASN A 107 -7.34 16.57 -1.50
N ARG A 108 -8.46 16.84 -0.83
CA ARG A 108 -9.66 16.00 -0.86
C ARG A 108 -10.24 15.84 -2.27
N ASP A 109 -10.26 16.89 -3.08
CA ASP A 109 -10.81 16.81 -4.44
C ASP A 109 -9.94 15.93 -5.34
N ILE A 110 -8.62 15.97 -5.14
CA ILE A 110 -7.67 15.07 -5.81
C ILE A 110 -7.84 13.63 -5.32
N ALA A 111 -8.01 13.42 -4.01
CA ALA A 111 -8.28 12.10 -3.44
C ALA A 111 -9.56 11.49 -4.03
N HIS A 112 -10.63 12.27 -4.13
CA HIS A 112 -11.87 11.83 -4.76
C HIS A 112 -11.70 11.48 -6.24
N LYS A 113 -10.88 12.24 -6.99
CA LYS A 113 -10.56 11.89 -8.38
C LYS A 113 -9.80 10.56 -8.50
N PHE A 114 -8.89 10.25 -7.57
CA PHE A 114 -8.27 8.92 -7.52
C PHE A 114 -9.31 7.82 -7.20
N SER A 115 -10.26 8.10 -6.30
CA SER A 115 -11.39 7.20 -6.02
C SER A 115 -12.28 6.96 -7.25
N GLU A 116 -12.57 8.00 -8.03
CA GLU A 116 -13.33 7.91 -9.30
C GLU A 116 -12.59 7.12 -10.40
N LEU A 117 -11.27 6.99 -10.31
CA LEU A 117 -10.49 6.10 -11.15
C LEU A 117 -10.54 4.63 -10.72
N GLY A 118 -11.09 4.33 -9.53
CA GLY A 118 -11.15 2.98 -8.97
C GLY A 118 -10.05 2.66 -7.94
N LEU A 119 -9.29 3.67 -7.49
CA LEU A 119 -8.29 3.48 -6.42
C LEU A 119 -8.96 3.64 -5.06
N PHE A 120 -8.67 2.73 -4.13
CA PHE A 120 -9.35 2.73 -2.83
C PHE A 120 -8.55 3.48 -1.75
N MET A 121 -7.25 3.24 -1.72
CA MET A 121 -6.36 3.72 -0.67
C MET A 121 -4.97 4.02 -1.21
N GLU A 122 -4.16 4.73 -0.44
CA GLU A 122 -2.75 4.98 -0.73
C GLU A 122 -1.80 4.59 0.40
N ASN A 123 -0.59 4.20 0.05
CA ASN A 123 0.54 4.05 0.96
C ASN A 123 1.86 4.38 0.22
N MET A 124 3.01 4.01 0.77
CA MET A 124 4.31 4.37 0.17
C MET A 124 5.12 3.17 -0.37
N GLU A 125 4.70 1.93 -0.10
CA GLU A 125 5.54 0.75 -0.34
C GLU A 125 4.88 -0.35 -1.20
N LEU A 126 3.55 -0.53 -1.16
CA LEU A 126 2.94 -1.78 -1.63
C LEU A 126 3.23 -2.05 -3.11
N TYR A 127 3.14 -1.05 -3.98
CA TYR A 127 3.55 -1.18 -5.40
C TYR A 127 4.96 -1.74 -5.57
N SER A 128 5.92 -1.19 -4.81
CA SER A 128 7.32 -1.63 -4.86
C SER A 128 7.49 -3.07 -4.41
N VAL A 129 6.78 -3.45 -3.34
CA VAL A 129 6.78 -4.82 -2.83
C VAL A 129 6.23 -5.79 -3.88
N LEU A 130 5.09 -5.49 -4.48
CA LEU A 130 4.47 -6.34 -5.49
C LEU A 130 5.35 -6.47 -6.75
N GLU A 131 5.93 -5.38 -7.24
CA GLU A 131 6.82 -5.41 -8.40
C GLU A 131 8.12 -6.17 -8.12
N THR A 132 8.68 -6.02 -6.91
CA THR A 132 9.85 -6.81 -6.50
C THR A 132 9.51 -8.29 -6.42
N ALA A 133 8.41 -8.65 -5.73
CA ALA A 133 7.96 -10.04 -5.59
C ALA A 133 7.72 -10.72 -6.95
N LYS A 134 7.16 -9.98 -7.91
CA LYS A 134 6.96 -10.43 -9.29
C LYS A 134 8.26 -10.80 -9.99
N GLN A 135 9.36 -10.06 -9.79
CA GLN A 135 10.67 -10.41 -10.36
C GLN A 135 11.18 -11.76 -9.84
N PHE A 136 10.89 -12.07 -8.57
CA PHE A 136 11.25 -13.33 -7.94
C PHE A 136 10.20 -14.44 -8.17
N LYS A 137 9.08 -14.14 -8.85
CA LYS A 137 7.94 -15.05 -9.07
C LYS A 137 7.33 -15.57 -7.75
N ILE A 138 7.28 -14.71 -6.73
CA ILE A 138 6.72 -15.01 -5.41
C ILE A 138 5.35 -14.30 -5.31
N PRO A 139 4.28 -14.97 -4.87
CA PRO A 139 3.02 -14.31 -4.60
C PRO A 139 3.17 -13.27 -3.48
N ALA A 140 2.47 -12.14 -3.61
CA ALA A 140 2.53 -11.10 -2.61
C ALA A 140 1.18 -10.39 -2.43
N ARG A 141 0.94 -9.90 -1.22
CA ARG A 141 -0.22 -9.07 -0.87
C ARG A 141 0.09 -8.08 0.24
N GLY A 142 -0.67 -7.01 0.32
CA GLY A 142 -0.69 -6.06 1.42
C GLY A 142 -1.85 -6.33 2.38
N ILE A 143 -1.59 -6.24 3.67
CA ILE A 143 -2.58 -6.19 4.74
C ILE A 143 -2.40 -4.84 5.43
N LEU A 144 -3.33 -3.93 5.17
CA LEU A 144 -3.19 -2.51 5.47
C LEU A 144 -4.26 -2.04 6.45
N CYS A 145 -3.90 -1.27 7.46
CA CYS A 145 -4.86 -0.63 8.36
C CYS A 145 -5.06 0.84 7.99
N ALA A 146 -6.30 1.26 7.78
CA ALA A 146 -6.60 2.65 7.44
C ALA A 146 -6.40 3.58 8.65
N THR A 147 -5.54 4.60 8.53
CA THR A 147 -5.24 5.51 9.64
C THR A 147 -5.74 6.93 9.42
N ASN A 148 -5.99 7.33 8.18
CA ASN A 148 -6.47 8.66 7.84
C ASN A 148 -7.27 8.65 6.53
N PHE A 149 -8.00 9.73 6.28
CA PHE A 149 -8.44 10.06 4.92
C PHE A 149 -7.39 10.95 4.24
N CYS A 150 -7.32 10.90 2.91
CA CYS A 150 -6.42 11.69 2.07
C CYS A 150 -6.90 13.15 1.96
N GLU A 151 -6.82 13.87 3.08
CA GLU A 151 -7.33 15.22 3.27
C GLU A 151 -6.30 16.13 3.95
N PRO A 152 -6.52 17.46 4.08
CA PRO A 152 -5.50 18.37 4.63
C PRO A 152 -4.98 18.00 6.02
N ASN A 153 -5.76 17.28 6.83
CA ASN A 153 -5.39 16.84 8.18
C ASN A 153 -4.84 15.40 8.23
N ALA A 154 -4.58 14.76 7.10
CA ALA A 154 -4.17 13.35 6.98
C ALA A 154 -3.03 12.96 7.94
N HIS A 155 -1.99 13.80 8.03
CA HIS A 155 -0.82 13.52 8.87
C HIS A 155 -1.17 13.48 10.37
N ASN A 156 -2.05 14.38 10.82
CA ASN A 156 -2.47 14.43 12.22
C ASN A 156 -3.32 13.21 12.59
N GLU A 157 -4.20 12.77 11.68
CA GLU A 157 -4.99 11.55 11.87
C GLU A 157 -4.12 10.30 11.91
N PHE A 158 -3.13 10.21 11.01
CA PHE A 158 -2.13 9.15 11.03
C PHE A 158 -1.42 9.08 12.39
N ILE A 159 -0.90 10.20 12.90
CA ILE A 159 -0.24 10.24 14.21
C ILE A 159 -1.19 9.82 15.33
N LYS A 160 -2.47 10.20 15.27
CA LYS A 160 -3.46 9.80 16.28
C LYS A 160 -3.74 8.29 16.25
N ASN A 161 -3.75 7.68 15.07
CA ASN A 161 -4.27 6.33 14.86
C ASN A 161 -3.19 5.24 14.73
N HIS A 162 -1.94 5.57 14.39
CA HIS A 162 -0.89 4.59 14.04
C HIS A 162 -0.67 3.51 15.12
N ASN A 163 -0.62 3.88 16.41
CA ASN A 163 -0.44 2.91 17.50
C ASN A 163 -1.58 1.89 17.56
N LYS A 164 -2.83 2.35 17.40
CA LYS A 164 -4.00 1.47 17.40
C LYS A 164 -4.05 0.61 16.13
N ALA A 165 -3.62 1.16 15.01
CA ALA A 165 -3.52 0.41 13.76
C ALA A 165 -2.54 -0.78 13.89
N LYS A 166 -1.40 -0.60 14.56
CA LYS A 166 -0.45 -1.68 14.82
C LYS A 166 -1.07 -2.82 15.64
N ILE A 167 -1.80 -2.47 16.70
CA ILE A 167 -2.51 -3.45 17.55
C ILE A 167 -3.56 -4.21 16.73
N ASN A 168 -4.34 -3.49 15.90
CA ASN A 168 -5.37 -4.09 15.06
C ASN A 168 -4.76 -5.04 14.01
N LEU A 169 -3.64 -4.66 13.38
CA LEU A 169 -2.91 -5.52 12.45
C LEU A 169 -2.43 -6.80 13.13
N GLU A 170 -1.76 -6.69 14.28
CA GLU A 170 -1.28 -7.86 15.01
C GLU A 170 -2.43 -8.79 15.42
N LYS A 171 -3.54 -8.23 15.90
CA LYS A 171 -4.74 -8.99 16.23
C LYS A 171 -5.30 -9.72 14.99
N TYR A 172 -5.45 -9.00 13.87
CA TYR A 172 -5.97 -9.55 12.61
C TYR A 172 -5.14 -10.72 12.09
N LEU A 173 -3.81 -10.60 12.18
CA LEU A 173 -2.87 -11.63 11.73
C LEU A 173 -2.94 -12.88 12.62
N LYS A 174 -3.03 -12.72 13.95
CA LYS A 174 -3.20 -13.83 14.90
C LYS A 174 -4.52 -14.57 14.70
N GLU A 175 -5.62 -13.84 14.50
CA GLU A 175 -6.95 -14.44 14.29
C GLU A 175 -7.06 -15.26 13.00
N ARG A 176 -6.09 -15.13 12.09
CA ARG A 176 -6.03 -15.84 10.80
C ARG A 176 -4.86 -16.81 10.70
N ASP A 177 -4.18 -17.09 11.81
CA ASP A 177 -3.01 -17.96 11.88
C ASP A 177 -1.91 -17.57 10.87
N ILE A 178 -1.76 -16.27 10.60
CA ILE A 178 -0.67 -15.74 9.75
C ILE A 178 0.62 -15.56 10.58
N ILE A 179 0.46 -15.27 11.88
CA ILE A 179 1.54 -15.18 12.89
C ILE A 179 1.18 -15.94 14.16
#